data_AF-A0A2H0H0E6-F1
#
_entry.id   AF-A0A2H0H0E6-F1
#
_cell.length_a   1.000
_cell.length_b   1.000
_cell.length_c   1.000
_cell.angle_alpha   90.00
_cell.angle_beta   90.00
_cell.angle_gamma   90.00
#
_symmetry.space_group_name_H-M   'P 1'
#
loop_
_entity.id
_entity.type
_entity.pdbx_description
1 polymer ?
#
loop_
_entity_poly.entity_id
_entity_poly.type
_entity_poly.pdbx_seq_one_letter_code
_entity_poly.pdbx_strand_id
1 'polypeptide(L)'
;MKPHVQTVKLTQKTKLAIGSVELPGSKSISNRALIIAELSGQDTSIERLSEADDTRLLKRHLEFIRFWGASEIPAILDVENAGTVARFLTAFLVSHVGEWLITGSQRMKERPIGALVEGLVSLGARIRYCGKNGFLPIHITGTEIYGGEIRVDTSMSSQFVTAILLIGPYLEEGLKINFSKQVVSQPYIGMTVDMMKAFGAYVSLFDDCVVVDPHPYNTIKYEVESDWTSAAYWYEVAALSEKADIFIPGLYEHSIQGDRVLAEMYASLGVKTLYETNGLRLLSMEMATKKCSFDFKDCPDLALPVITTCAVLGTKAVFTGISHLKYKESNRMESLGIELEKIGVHLHQKEDTCSLSFAKRSNPDLLVFDTYHDHRLAMSFAPLVLKFPTIQIKDAEVVAKSYPGFWTEINKLGFAVFTETKTV
;
A
#
# COMPACT_ATOMS: atom_id res chain seq x y z
N MET A 1 10.59 26.52 6.00
CA MET A 1 10.51 25.96 7.37
C MET A 1 11.64 24.96 7.54
N LYS A 2 12.34 24.96 8.68
CA LYS A 2 13.27 23.87 9.00
C LYS A 2 12.45 22.57 9.13
N PRO A 3 12.91 21.43 8.59
CA PRO A 3 12.20 20.18 8.78
C PRO A 3 12.18 19.86 10.29
N HIS A 4 10.99 19.57 10.81
CA HIS A 4 10.82 19.04 12.14
C HIS A 4 10.83 17.53 12.03
N VAL A 5 11.72 16.86 12.75
CA VAL A 5 11.70 15.39 12.84
C VAL A 5 10.93 15.04 14.11
N GLN A 6 9.82 14.32 13.94
CA GLN A 6 9.03 13.82 15.04
C GLN A 6 9.55 12.44 15.43
N THR A 7 9.82 12.22 16.71
CA THR A 7 10.09 10.89 17.25
C THR A 7 8.96 10.52 18.17
N VAL A 8 8.48 9.28 18.08
CA VAL A 8 7.49 8.74 19.02
C VAL A 8 8.15 7.71 19.93
N LYS A 9 7.98 7.90 21.24
CA LYS A 9 8.36 6.96 22.29
C LYS A 9 7.10 6.26 22.79
N LEU A 10 7.13 4.93 22.75
CA LEU A 10 6.08 4.03 23.20
C LEU A 10 6.51 3.32 24.47
N THR A 11 5.63 3.31 25.45
CA THR A 11 5.75 2.48 26.65
C THR A 11 4.39 1.84 26.94
N GLN A 12 4.38 0.77 27.73
CA GLN A 12 3.14 0.10 28.04
C GLN A 12 3.06 -0.31 29.51
N LYS A 13 1.90 -0.05 30.13
CA LYS A 13 1.63 -0.37 31.53
C LYS A 13 1.03 -1.77 31.71
N THR A 14 0.31 -2.27 30.70
CA THR A 14 -0.38 -3.58 30.72
C THR A 14 -0.15 -4.28 29.38
N LYS A 15 0.13 -5.59 29.37
CA LYS A 15 0.29 -6.35 28.11
C LYS A 15 -1.03 -6.81 27.49
N LEU A 16 -2.10 -6.06 27.78
CA LEU A 16 -3.46 -6.33 27.32
C LEU A 16 -3.79 -5.36 26.21
N ALA A 17 -4.49 -5.81 25.17
CA ALA A 17 -5.03 -4.96 24.11
C ALA A 17 -6.54 -5.18 24.03
N ILE A 18 -7.30 -4.33 24.72
CA ILE A 18 -8.76 -4.45 24.82
C ILE A 18 -9.37 -3.12 24.42
N GLY A 19 -10.28 -3.14 23.44
CA GLY A 19 -10.97 -1.93 23.00
C GLY A 19 -11.42 -1.98 21.55
N SER A 20 -11.53 -0.81 20.93
CA SER A 20 -11.88 -0.63 19.53
C SER A 20 -10.91 0.34 18.87
N VAL A 21 -10.56 0.08 17.61
CA VAL A 21 -9.66 0.94 16.81
C VAL A 21 -10.29 1.24 15.47
N GLU A 22 -10.21 2.50 15.05
CA GLU A 22 -10.76 2.97 13.77
C GLU A 22 -9.67 2.94 12.68
N LEU A 23 -9.98 2.32 11.54
CA LEU A 23 -9.08 2.32 10.39
C LEU A 23 -9.44 3.46 9.44
N PRO A 24 -8.46 4.00 8.68
CA PRO A 24 -8.76 4.87 7.56
C PRO A 24 -9.46 4.07 6.47
N GLY A 25 -10.14 4.78 5.56
CA GLY A 25 -10.58 4.19 4.31
C GLY A 25 -9.39 3.63 3.52
N SER A 26 -9.65 2.57 2.73
CA SER A 26 -8.63 1.91 1.92
C SER A 26 -7.99 2.86 0.94
N LYS A 27 -6.67 3.03 1.04
CA LYS A 27 -5.90 3.91 0.14
C LYS A 27 -5.97 3.40 -1.30
N SER A 28 -5.88 2.09 -1.46
CA SER A 28 -5.91 1.41 -2.76
C SER A 28 -7.25 1.59 -3.47
N ILE A 29 -8.36 1.47 -2.74
CA ILE A 29 -9.70 1.73 -3.27
C ILE A 29 -9.87 3.23 -3.54
N SER A 30 -9.53 4.09 -2.58
CA SER A 30 -9.69 5.54 -2.70
C SER A 30 -9.04 6.11 -3.96
N ASN A 31 -7.79 5.73 -4.23
CA ASN A 31 -7.07 6.25 -5.38
C ASN A 31 -7.63 5.76 -6.72
N ARG A 32 -8.17 4.54 -6.77
CA ARG A 32 -8.88 4.03 -7.96
C ARG A 32 -10.20 4.75 -8.16
N ALA A 33 -10.97 4.91 -7.08
CA ALA A 33 -12.25 5.60 -7.10
C ALA A 33 -12.07 7.06 -7.57
N LEU A 34 -11.03 7.77 -7.12
CA LEU A 34 -10.73 9.13 -7.57
C LEU A 34 -10.49 9.19 -9.09
N ILE A 35 -9.67 8.29 -9.65
CA ILE A 35 -9.45 8.24 -11.12
C ILE A 35 -10.74 7.92 -11.87
N ILE A 36 -11.51 6.93 -11.40
CA ILE A 36 -12.78 6.54 -12.03
C ILE A 36 -13.78 7.71 -11.99
N ALA A 37 -13.85 8.43 -10.87
CA ALA A 37 -14.74 9.58 -10.70
C ALA A 37 -14.37 10.77 -11.60
N GLU A 38 -13.08 10.99 -11.86
CA GLU A 38 -12.64 11.98 -12.86
C GLU A 38 -13.10 11.59 -14.26
N LEU A 39 -12.87 10.34 -14.60
CA LEU A 39 -13.23 9.82 -15.91
C LEU A 39 -14.76 9.88 -16.09
N SER A 40 -15.56 9.55 -15.07
CA SER A 40 -17.03 9.48 -15.15
C SER A 40 -17.76 10.81 -15.43
N GLY A 41 -17.06 11.96 -15.47
CA GLY A 41 -17.63 13.20 -16.04
C GLY A 41 -18.35 14.16 -15.09
N GLN A 42 -18.17 14.02 -13.76
CA GLN A 42 -18.74 14.85 -12.67
C GLN A 42 -20.18 14.48 -12.28
N ASP A 43 -20.28 13.83 -11.10
CA ASP A 43 -21.47 13.61 -10.23
C ASP A 43 -21.24 12.37 -9.34
N THR A 44 -20.14 11.63 -9.56
CA THR A 44 -19.71 10.54 -8.68
C THR A 44 -19.37 11.07 -7.29
N SER A 45 -20.04 10.52 -6.27
CA SER A 45 -19.77 10.83 -4.86
C SER A 45 -19.05 9.66 -4.20
N ILE A 46 -17.88 9.94 -3.64
CA ILE A 46 -17.07 8.94 -2.94
C ILE A 46 -17.08 9.24 -1.45
N GLU A 47 -17.65 8.33 -0.67
CA GLU A 47 -17.69 8.42 0.78
C GLU A 47 -16.52 7.67 1.43
N ARG A 48 -16.09 8.14 2.60
CA ARG A 48 -15.01 7.54 3.40
C ARG A 48 -13.67 7.43 2.67
N LEU A 49 -13.37 8.39 1.79
CA LEU A 49 -12.03 8.49 1.17
C LEU A 49 -10.94 8.43 2.24
N SER A 50 -9.85 7.74 1.89
CA SER A 50 -8.67 7.62 2.72
C SER A 50 -8.05 9.00 2.96
N GLU A 51 -7.76 9.31 4.22
CA GLU A 51 -7.07 10.55 4.62
C GLU A 51 -5.54 10.46 4.46
N ALA A 52 -5.04 9.40 3.84
CA ALA A 52 -3.63 9.20 3.52
C ALA A 52 -3.06 10.30 2.61
N ASP A 53 -1.78 10.65 2.81
CA ASP A 53 -1.12 11.69 2.01
C ASP A 53 -1.17 11.42 0.51
N ASP A 54 -0.96 10.17 0.07
CA ASP A 54 -1.06 9.78 -1.34
C ASP A 54 -2.46 10.09 -1.92
N THR A 55 -3.53 9.87 -1.15
CA THR A 55 -4.92 10.10 -1.59
C THR A 55 -5.23 11.58 -1.72
N ARG A 56 -4.82 12.36 -0.71
CA ARG A 56 -4.94 13.82 -0.71
C ARG A 56 -4.13 14.44 -1.85
N LEU A 57 -2.92 13.92 -2.08
CA LEU A 57 -2.03 14.35 -3.16
C LEU A 57 -2.64 14.07 -4.53
N LEU A 58 -3.19 12.87 -4.74
CA LEU A 58 -3.89 12.54 -5.99
C LEU A 58 -5.06 13.49 -6.23
N LYS A 59 -5.93 13.67 -5.24
CA LYS A 59 -7.09 14.57 -5.32
C LYS A 59 -6.65 16.00 -5.68
N ARG A 60 -5.62 16.53 -5.02
CA ARG A 60 -5.07 17.87 -5.31
C ARG A 60 -4.57 18.00 -6.75
N HIS A 61 -3.87 16.98 -7.26
CA HIS A 61 -3.39 16.98 -8.64
C HIS A 61 -4.54 16.91 -9.64
N LEU A 62 -5.57 16.10 -9.38
CA LEU A 62 -6.75 16.01 -10.25
C LEU A 62 -7.52 17.34 -10.29
N GLU A 63 -7.72 17.98 -9.14
CA GLU A 63 -8.30 19.34 -9.05
C GLU A 63 -7.46 20.37 -9.84
N PHE A 64 -6.14 20.31 -9.71
CA PHE A 64 -5.24 21.17 -10.48
C PHE A 64 -5.31 20.92 -11.98
N ILE A 65 -5.36 19.65 -12.42
CA ILE A 65 -5.48 19.27 -13.84
C ILE A 65 -6.79 19.83 -14.43
N ARG A 66 -7.92 19.69 -13.72
CA ARG A 66 -9.20 20.29 -14.14
C ARG A 66 -9.11 21.80 -14.32
N PHE A 67 -8.43 22.49 -13.41
CA PHE A 67 -8.27 23.94 -13.46
C PHE A 67 -7.30 24.38 -14.57
N TRP A 68 -6.19 23.67 -14.76
CA TRP A 68 -5.18 23.98 -15.77
C TRP A 68 -5.74 23.85 -17.19
N GLY A 69 -6.56 22.82 -17.43
CA GLY A 69 -7.18 22.57 -18.72
C GLY A 69 -6.17 22.21 -19.82
N ALA A 70 -6.62 22.28 -21.08
CA ALA A 70 -5.77 22.04 -22.24
C ALA A 70 -4.82 23.23 -22.48
N SER A 71 -3.53 23.04 -22.24
CA SER A 71 -2.49 24.05 -22.40
C SER A 71 -1.23 23.46 -23.04
N GLU A 72 -0.60 24.23 -23.92
CA GLU A 72 0.71 23.91 -24.52
C GLU A 72 1.88 24.21 -23.57
N ILE A 73 1.63 24.91 -22.45
CA ILE A 73 2.63 25.16 -21.42
C ILE A 73 2.67 23.93 -20.50
N PRO A 74 3.82 23.26 -20.32
CA PRO A 74 3.89 22.08 -19.48
C PRO A 74 3.55 22.38 -18.02
N ALA A 75 2.54 21.71 -17.49
CA ALA A 75 2.25 21.69 -16.06
C ALA A 75 3.19 20.73 -15.33
N ILE A 76 3.76 21.14 -14.20
CA ILE A 76 4.65 20.31 -13.38
C ILE A 76 3.88 19.70 -12.23
N LEU A 77 3.82 18.37 -12.18
CA LEU A 77 3.18 17.60 -11.12
C LEU A 77 4.25 16.88 -10.29
N ASP A 78 4.51 17.38 -9.08
CA ASP A 78 5.36 16.70 -8.10
C ASP A 78 4.53 15.67 -7.32
N VAL A 79 4.82 14.39 -7.55
CA VAL A 79 4.14 13.25 -6.90
C VAL A 79 4.86 12.78 -5.64
N GLU A 80 5.85 13.53 -5.16
CA GLU A 80 6.57 13.28 -3.91
C GLU A 80 7.15 11.84 -3.89
N ASN A 81 6.81 11.00 -2.91
CA ASN A 81 7.13 9.56 -2.91
C ASN A 81 5.88 8.67 -3.12
N ALA A 82 4.82 9.25 -3.68
CA ALA A 82 3.52 8.63 -3.81
C ALA A 82 3.47 7.75 -5.07
N GLY A 83 3.69 6.46 -4.85
CA GLY A 83 3.90 5.54 -5.96
C GLY A 83 2.66 5.40 -6.84
N THR A 84 1.51 5.20 -6.21
CA THR A 84 0.21 5.08 -6.86
C THR A 84 -0.14 6.33 -7.67
N VAL A 85 0.10 7.52 -7.10
CA VAL A 85 -0.17 8.81 -7.75
C VAL A 85 0.64 8.95 -9.03
N ALA A 86 1.94 8.65 -8.99
CA ALA A 86 2.79 8.68 -10.18
C ALA A 86 2.25 7.81 -11.31
N ARG A 87 1.91 6.54 -11.03
CA ARG A 87 1.47 5.58 -12.06
C ARG A 87 0.09 5.95 -12.59
N PHE A 88 -0.83 6.28 -11.70
CA PHE A 88 -2.22 6.59 -12.08
C PHE A 88 -2.28 7.87 -12.90
N LEU A 89 -1.60 8.94 -12.47
CA LEU A 89 -1.53 10.17 -13.26
C LEU A 89 -0.80 9.96 -14.58
N THR A 90 0.22 9.10 -14.65
CA THR A 90 0.90 8.80 -15.92
C THR A 90 -0.09 8.21 -16.94
N ALA A 91 -0.91 7.23 -16.55
CA ALA A 91 -1.89 6.65 -17.46
C ALA A 91 -3.08 7.59 -17.71
N PHE A 92 -3.55 8.30 -16.70
CA PHE A 92 -4.63 9.28 -16.85
C PHE A 92 -4.25 10.37 -17.85
N LEU A 93 -3.05 10.96 -17.72
CA LEU A 93 -2.66 12.12 -18.52
C LEU A 93 -2.34 11.83 -19.98
N VAL A 94 -2.12 10.57 -20.37
CA VAL A 94 -1.88 10.26 -21.80
C VAL A 94 -3.11 10.52 -22.67
N SER A 95 -4.32 10.41 -22.09
CA SER A 95 -5.60 10.71 -22.76
C SER A 95 -6.15 12.11 -22.42
N HIS A 96 -5.42 12.92 -21.66
CA HIS A 96 -5.84 14.27 -21.29
C HIS A 96 -5.02 15.32 -22.06
N VAL A 97 -5.68 16.01 -22.99
CA VAL A 97 -5.05 17.01 -23.86
C VAL A 97 -4.25 18.02 -23.04
N GLY A 98 -2.94 18.12 -23.33
CA GLY A 98 -2.04 19.06 -22.67
C GLY A 98 -0.60 18.55 -22.58
N GLU A 99 0.29 19.41 -22.09
CA GLU A 99 1.67 19.07 -21.79
C GLU A 99 1.88 18.89 -20.28
N TRP A 100 2.45 17.76 -19.88
CA TRP A 100 2.56 17.39 -18.47
C TRP A 100 3.96 16.88 -18.12
N LEU A 101 4.55 17.38 -17.03
CA LEU A 101 5.81 16.88 -16.48
C LEU A 101 5.53 16.25 -15.11
N ILE A 102 5.65 14.93 -15.01
CA ILE A 102 5.58 14.21 -13.73
C ILE A 102 7.00 14.07 -13.15
N THR A 103 7.20 14.55 -11.94
CA THR A 103 8.43 14.40 -11.15
C THR A 103 8.10 13.89 -9.75
N GLY A 104 9.12 13.66 -8.93
CA GLY A 104 8.95 13.28 -7.53
C GLY A 104 10.22 13.49 -6.70
N SER A 105 10.16 13.03 -5.46
CA SER A 105 11.31 12.92 -4.56
C SER A 105 12.45 12.10 -5.17
N GLN A 106 13.67 12.24 -4.62
CA GLN A 106 14.83 11.47 -5.09
C GLN A 106 14.57 9.96 -5.09
N ARG A 107 13.97 9.44 -4.01
CA ARG A 107 13.60 8.02 -3.92
C ARG A 107 12.59 7.62 -4.99
N MET A 108 11.63 8.49 -5.31
CA MET A 108 10.64 8.19 -6.35
C MET A 108 11.27 8.13 -7.76
N LYS A 109 12.32 8.92 -8.02
CA LYS A 109 13.15 8.83 -9.25
C LYS A 109 13.99 7.56 -9.35
N GLU A 110 14.04 6.74 -8.30
CA GLU A 110 14.71 5.43 -8.30
C GLU A 110 13.71 4.27 -8.37
N ARG A 111 12.40 4.56 -8.35
CA ARG A 111 11.36 3.55 -8.43
C ARG A 111 10.93 3.34 -9.88
N PRO A 112 10.82 2.08 -10.34
CA PRO A 112 10.58 1.76 -11.74
C PRO A 112 9.20 2.27 -12.21
N ILE A 113 9.16 2.79 -13.43
CA ILE A 113 7.94 3.13 -14.18
C ILE A 113 8.00 2.66 -15.65
N GLY A 114 9.13 2.10 -16.09
CA GLY A 114 9.40 1.72 -17.47
C GLY A 114 8.32 0.86 -18.13
N ALA A 115 7.93 -0.25 -17.49
CA ALA A 115 6.91 -1.16 -18.04
C ALA A 115 5.54 -0.49 -18.24
N LEU A 116 5.18 0.50 -17.40
CA LEU A 116 3.98 1.31 -17.62
C LEU A 116 4.13 2.22 -18.85
N VAL A 117 5.25 2.94 -18.94
CA VAL A 117 5.52 3.84 -20.07
C VAL A 117 5.57 3.05 -21.38
N GLU A 118 6.23 1.90 -21.41
CA GLU A 118 6.30 1.02 -22.58
C GLU A 118 4.91 0.51 -23.00
N GLY A 119 4.08 0.11 -22.03
CA GLY A 119 2.69 -0.29 -22.29
C GLY A 119 1.86 0.86 -22.89
N LEU A 120 1.95 2.06 -22.32
CA LEU A 120 1.23 3.23 -22.82
C LEU A 120 1.73 3.70 -24.19
N VAL A 121 3.05 3.70 -24.43
CA VAL A 121 3.64 4.04 -25.74
C VAL A 121 3.21 3.03 -26.80
N SER A 122 3.07 1.75 -26.44
CA SER A 122 2.54 0.72 -27.34
C SER A 122 1.07 0.94 -27.71
N LEU A 123 0.30 1.67 -26.88
CA LEU A 123 -1.06 2.16 -27.16
C LEU A 123 -1.07 3.50 -27.94
N GLY A 124 0.09 4.01 -28.36
CA GLY A 124 0.21 5.27 -29.09
C GLY A 124 0.44 6.52 -28.23
N ALA A 125 0.62 6.38 -26.92
CA ALA A 125 0.91 7.52 -26.05
C ALA A 125 2.28 8.16 -26.35
N ARG A 126 2.35 9.49 -26.17
CA ARG A 126 3.60 10.26 -26.37
C ARG A 126 4.23 10.60 -25.04
N ILE A 127 5.21 9.78 -24.62
CA ILE A 127 5.93 9.95 -23.36
C ILE A 127 7.44 10.00 -23.63
N ARG A 128 8.14 10.96 -23.03
CA ARG A 128 9.61 11.07 -23.06
C ARG A 128 10.19 11.08 -21.65
N TYR A 129 11.30 10.38 -21.45
CA TYR A 129 12.07 10.47 -20.21
C TYR A 129 12.85 11.79 -20.18
N CYS A 130 12.78 12.49 -19.05
CA CYS A 130 13.53 13.74 -18.80
C CYS A 130 14.75 13.50 -17.89
N GLY A 131 15.11 12.23 -17.68
CA GLY A 131 16.21 11.80 -16.83
C GLY A 131 16.66 10.39 -17.21
N LYS A 132 16.74 9.49 -16.23
CA LYS A 132 17.12 8.09 -16.49
C LYS A 132 15.95 7.32 -17.12
N ASN A 133 16.20 6.63 -18.24
CA ASN A 133 15.20 5.76 -18.87
C ASN A 133 14.64 4.73 -17.88
N GLY A 134 13.32 4.56 -17.89
CA GLY A 134 12.58 3.67 -17.00
C GLY A 134 12.18 4.28 -15.65
N PHE A 135 12.51 5.55 -15.41
CA PHE A 135 12.28 6.25 -14.14
C PHE A 135 11.76 7.68 -14.35
N LEU A 136 11.17 8.27 -13.30
CA LEU A 136 10.85 9.70 -13.29
C LEU A 136 12.12 10.57 -13.31
N PRO A 137 12.06 11.82 -13.79
CA PRO A 137 10.89 12.51 -14.34
C PRO A 137 10.55 12.11 -15.78
N ILE A 138 9.26 12.17 -16.12
CA ILE A 138 8.74 11.94 -17.48
C ILE A 138 7.89 13.11 -17.94
N HIS A 139 7.92 13.38 -19.24
CA HIS A 139 7.06 14.35 -19.89
C HIS A 139 6.08 13.64 -20.81
N ILE A 140 4.82 14.02 -20.71
CA ILE A 140 3.68 13.40 -21.39
C ILE A 140 3.02 14.48 -22.23
N THR A 141 2.88 14.21 -23.52
CA THR A 141 2.04 15.00 -24.42
C THR A 141 0.72 14.25 -24.54
N GLY A 142 -0.29 14.69 -23.81
CA GLY A 142 -1.60 14.04 -23.77
C GLY A 142 -2.38 14.31 -25.04
N THR A 143 -2.91 13.26 -25.66
CA THR A 143 -3.67 13.29 -26.91
C THR A 143 -4.75 12.21 -26.88
N GLU A 144 -5.60 12.15 -27.91
CA GLU A 144 -6.45 10.97 -28.10
C GLU A 144 -5.59 9.71 -28.25
N ILE A 145 -6.01 8.63 -27.59
CA ILE A 145 -5.41 7.29 -27.67
C ILE A 145 -6.52 6.28 -27.92
N TYR A 146 -6.32 5.42 -28.91
CA TYR A 146 -7.39 4.55 -29.42
C TYR A 146 -7.55 3.26 -28.61
N GLY A 147 -6.48 2.75 -27.98
CA GLY A 147 -6.53 1.49 -27.24
C GLY A 147 -5.94 0.32 -28.00
N GLY A 148 -6.49 -0.87 -27.81
CA GLY A 148 -6.07 -2.10 -28.47
C GLY A 148 -5.37 -3.11 -27.55
N GLU A 149 -4.50 -3.95 -28.13
CA GLU A 149 -3.86 -5.06 -27.44
C GLU A 149 -2.41 -4.76 -27.06
N ILE A 150 -2.08 -4.98 -25.78
CA ILE A 150 -0.72 -4.82 -25.26
C ILE A 150 -0.29 -6.00 -24.39
N ARG A 151 1.01 -6.02 -24.12
CA ARG A 151 1.63 -6.89 -23.12
C ARG A 151 2.39 -6.01 -22.14
N VAL A 152 2.16 -6.23 -20.85
CA VAL A 152 2.82 -5.47 -19.78
C VAL A 152 3.56 -6.46 -18.88
N ASP A 153 4.83 -6.19 -18.60
CA ASP A 153 5.57 -6.93 -17.58
C ASP A 153 5.06 -6.52 -16.19
N THR A 154 4.41 -7.47 -15.53
CA THR A 154 3.76 -7.26 -14.23
C THR A 154 4.65 -7.68 -13.07
N SER A 155 5.82 -8.26 -13.31
CA SER A 155 6.68 -8.87 -12.28
C SER A 155 7.14 -7.90 -11.19
N MET A 156 7.26 -6.61 -11.52
CA MET A 156 7.73 -5.59 -10.58
C MET A 156 6.59 -4.89 -9.81
N SER A 157 5.42 -4.70 -10.43
CA SER A 157 4.31 -3.95 -9.81
C SER A 157 2.98 -4.15 -10.54
N SER A 158 1.94 -4.52 -9.79
CA SER A 158 0.55 -4.52 -10.29
C SER A 158 0.02 -3.11 -10.61
N GLN A 159 0.64 -2.05 -10.08
CA GLN A 159 0.20 -0.67 -10.31
C GLN A 159 0.29 -0.27 -11.79
N PHE A 160 1.18 -0.89 -12.57
CA PHE A 160 1.29 -0.63 -14.00
C PHE A 160 0.04 -1.09 -14.74
N VAL A 161 -0.39 -2.34 -14.51
CA VAL A 161 -1.62 -2.89 -15.09
C VAL A 161 -2.83 -2.11 -14.61
N THR A 162 -2.94 -1.86 -13.30
CA THR A 162 -4.06 -1.09 -12.76
C THR A 162 -4.16 0.28 -13.41
N ALA A 163 -3.06 1.02 -13.58
CA ALA A 163 -3.10 2.36 -14.16
C ALA A 163 -3.68 2.35 -15.58
N ILE A 164 -3.25 1.39 -16.42
CA ILE A 164 -3.75 1.24 -17.79
C ILE A 164 -5.20 0.74 -17.80
N LEU A 165 -5.56 -0.20 -16.92
CA LEU A 165 -6.93 -0.70 -16.81
C LEU A 165 -7.94 0.41 -16.53
N LEU A 166 -7.62 1.33 -15.61
CA LEU A 166 -8.53 2.41 -15.21
C LEU A 166 -8.91 3.34 -16.36
N ILE A 167 -8.05 3.50 -17.37
CA ILE A 167 -8.36 4.32 -18.56
C ILE A 167 -9.00 3.50 -19.68
N GLY A 168 -8.97 2.17 -19.59
CA GLY A 168 -9.42 1.23 -20.64
C GLY A 168 -10.83 1.52 -21.18
N PRO A 169 -11.84 1.82 -20.34
CA PRO A 169 -13.18 2.06 -20.85
C PRO A 169 -13.36 3.38 -21.64
N TYR A 170 -12.35 4.25 -21.61
CA TYR A 170 -12.30 5.53 -22.35
C TYR A 170 -11.56 5.42 -23.68
N LEU A 171 -10.96 4.27 -23.98
CA LEU A 171 -10.23 4.03 -25.23
C LEU A 171 -11.22 3.54 -26.28
N GLU A 172 -11.25 4.15 -27.46
CA GLU A 172 -12.25 3.87 -28.52
C GLU A 172 -12.30 2.40 -28.97
N GLU A 173 -11.15 1.74 -29.04
CA GLU A 173 -10.98 0.32 -29.41
C GLU A 173 -11.01 -0.61 -28.19
N GLY A 174 -11.28 -0.08 -27.00
CA GLY A 174 -11.15 -0.81 -25.73
C GLY A 174 -9.70 -1.18 -25.42
N LEU A 175 -9.52 -2.18 -24.57
CA LEU A 175 -8.20 -2.59 -24.10
C LEU A 175 -8.12 -4.09 -23.82
N LYS A 176 -7.08 -4.73 -24.36
CA LYS A 176 -6.68 -6.08 -23.97
C LYS A 176 -5.26 -6.07 -23.43
N ILE A 177 -5.09 -6.41 -22.16
CA ILE A 177 -3.77 -6.57 -21.54
C ILE A 177 -3.48 -8.06 -21.37
N ASN A 178 -2.46 -8.56 -22.06
CA ASN A 178 -1.93 -9.90 -21.82
C ASN A 178 -0.92 -9.86 -20.67
N PHE A 179 -1.09 -10.79 -19.73
CA PHE A 179 -0.20 -10.96 -18.59
C PHE A 179 1.05 -11.76 -18.96
N SER A 180 2.19 -11.39 -18.40
CA SER A 180 3.36 -12.29 -18.33
C SER A 180 3.08 -13.48 -17.40
N LYS A 181 3.81 -14.59 -17.59
CA LYS A 181 3.64 -15.85 -16.82
C LYS A 181 3.75 -15.70 -15.28
N GLN A 182 4.28 -14.58 -14.78
CA GLN A 182 4.42 -14.30 -13.35
C GLN A 182 3.77 -12.95 -13.01
N VAL A 183 2.44 -12.96 -12.83
CA VAL A 183 1.73 -11.81 -12.25
C VAL A 183 1.95 -11.82 -10.75
N VAL A 184 2.53 -10.74 -10.21
CA VAL A 184 2.55 -10.49 -8.77
C VAL A 184 1.36 -9.59 -8.41
N SER A 185 0.88 -9.70 -7.17
CA SER A 185 -0.15 -8.80 -6.64
C SER A 185 -1.45 -8.87 -7.46
N GLN A 186 -1.83 -10.08 -7.90
CA GLN A 186 -3.05 -10.34 -8.69
C GLN A 186 -4.33 -9.82 -8.00
N PRO A 187 -4.48 -9.87 -6.65
CA PRO A 187 -5.65 -9.32 -5.99
C PRO A 187 -5.86 -7.82 -6.23
N TYR A 188 -4.81 -7.04 -6.48
CA TYR A 188 -4.98 -5.61 -6.81
C TYR A 188 -5.51 -5.41 -8.23
N ILE A 189 -5.26 -6.34 -9.15
CA ILE A 189 -5.90 -6.36 -10.48
C ILE A 189 -7.37 -6.73 -10.30
N GLY A 190 -7.68 -7.79 -9.53
CA GLY A 190 -9.04 -8.18 -9.18
C GLY A 190 -9.85 -7.03 -8.57
N MET A 191 -9.31 -6.36 -7.55
CA MET A 191 -9.89 -5.15 -6.96
C MET A 191 -10.19 -4.07 -8.02
N THR A 192 -9.28 -3.87 -8.97
CA THR A 192 -9.48 -2.89 -10.05
C THR A 192 -10.67 -3.29 -10.90
N VAL A 193 -10.74 -4.54 -11.33
CA VAL A 193 -11.84 -5.09 -12.15
C VAL A 193 -13.18 -5.00 -11.42
N ASP A 194 -13.23 -5.38 -10.14
CA ASP A 194 -14.45 -5.33 -9.33
C ASP A 194 -14.96 -3.90 -9.17
N MET A 195 -14.04 -2.95 -8.92
CA MET A 195 -14.39 -1.53 -8.90
C MET A 195 -14.88 -1.06 -10.27
N MET A 196 -14.16 -1.35 -11.36
CA MET A 196 -14.58 -0.95 -12.70
C MET A 196 -16.00 -1.43 -13.03
N LYS A 197 -16.32 -2.69 -12.68
CA LYS A 197 -17.67 -3.25 -12.83
C LYS A 197 -18.70 -2.55 -11.96
N ALA A 198 -18.37 -2.23 -10.70
CA ALA A 198 -19.26 -1.49 -9.81
C ALA A 198 -19.61 -0.10 -10.38
N PHE A 199 -18.66 0.53 -11.09
CA PHE A 199 -18.85 1.77 -11.84
C PHE A 199 -19.38 1.54 -13.27
N GLY A 200 -19.89 0.35 -13.60
CA GLY A 200 -20.59 0.08 -14.86
C GLY A 200 -19.74 -0.31 -16.06
N ALA A 201 -18.40 -0.31 -15.97
CA ALA A 201 -17.56 -0.72 -17.09
C ALA A 201 -17.67 -2.23 -17.37
N TYR A 202 -17.54 -2.59 -18.65
CA TYR A 202 -17.55 -3.99 -19.09
C TYR A 202 -16.12 -4.53 -19.11
N VAL A 203 -15.82 -5.38 -18.14
CA VAL A 203 -14.46 -5.91 -17.93
C VAL A 203 -14.52 -7.41 -17.67
N SER A 204 -13.69 -8.18 -18.38
CA SER A 204 -13.52 -9.61 -18.20
C SER A 204 -12.08 -9.92 -17.78
N LEU A 205 -11.91 -10.59 -16.64
CA LEU A 205 -10.62 -11.04 -16.13
C LEU A 205 -10.48 -12.55 -16.39
N PHE A 206 -9.44 -12.92 -17.12
CA PHE A 206 -9.03 -14.29 -17.40
C PHE A 206 -7.68 -14.58 -16.72
N ASP A 207 -7.22 -15.83 -16.80
CA ASP A 207 -5.95 -16.26 -16.16
C ASP A 207 -4.73 -15.58 -16.79
N ASP A 208 -4.75 -15.34 -18.10
CA ASP A 208 -3.62 -14.85 -18.89
C ASP A 208 -3.85 -13.45 -19.47
N CYS A 209 -5.05 -12.89 -19.33
CA CYS A 209 -5.36 -11.57 -19.84
C CYS A 209 -6.55 -10.91 -19.13
N VAL A 210 -6.71 -9.63 -19.39
CA VAL A 210 -7.87 -8.83 -19.02
C VAL A 210 -8.34 -8.05 -20.24
N VAL A 211 -9.64 -8.07 -20.47
CA VAL A 211 -10.30 -7.40 -21.61
C VAL A 211 -11.28 -6.37 -21.06
N VAL A 212 -11.22 -5.16 -21.60
CA VAL A 212 -12.07 -4.02 -21.26
C VAL A 212 -12.72 -3.52 -22.54
N ASP A 213 -14.05 -3.50 -22.58
CA ASP A 213 -14.78 -2.94 -23.71
C ASP A 213 -14.86 -1.40 -23.60
N PRO A 214 -14.99 -0.68 -24.73
CA PRO A 214 -15.16 0.78 -24.76
C PRO A 214 -16.56 1.15 -24.23
N HIS A 215 -16.70 1.24 -22.90
CA HIS A 215 -17.96 1.56 -22.24
C HIS A 215 -17.71 2.53 -21.07
N PRO A 216 -18.13 3.81 -21.16
CA PRO A 216 -17.86 4.81 -20.13
C PRO A 216 -18.33 4.39 -18.74
N TYR A 217 -17.67 4.93 -17.70
CA TYR A 217 -18.10 4.72 -16.33
C TYR A 217 -19.43 5.44 -16.04
N ASN A 218 -20.25 4.83 -15.20
CA ASN A 218 -21.44 5.42 -14.63
C ASN A 218 -21.09 6.30 -13.43
N THR A 219 -21.85 7.37 -13.27
CA THR A 219 -21.91 8.12 -12.02
C THR A 219 -22.62 7.31 -10.95
N ILE A 220 -21.95 7.09 -9.80
CA ILE A 220 -22.54 6.40 -8.66
C ILE A 220 -22.16 7.07 -7.33
N LYS A 221 -22.88 6.69 -6.27
CA LYS A 221 -22.43 6.86 -4.90
C LYS A 221 -21.64 5.62 -4.49
N TYR A 222 -20.37 5.79 -4.12
CA TYR A 222 -19.48 4.68 -3.76
C TYR A 222 -18.90 4.89 -2.36
N GLU A 223 -19.06 3.91 -1.48
CA GLU A 223 -18.48 3.94 -0.13
C GLU A 223 -17.19 3.13 -0.09
N VAL A 224 -16.11 3.73 0.42
CA VAL A 224 -14.81 3.07 0.54
C VAL A 224 -14.75 2.24 1.84
N GLU A 225 -14.41 0.95 1.70
CA GLU A 225 -14.14 0.04 2.83
C GLU A 225 -12.94 0.51 3.68
N SER A 226 -12.88 0.10 4.94
CA SER A 226 -11.70 0.28 5.79
C SER A 226 -10.47 -0.47 5.22
N ASP A 227 -9.28 0.04 5.47
CA ASP A 227 -8.04 -0.47 4.86
C ASP A 227 -7.57 -1.81 5.50
N TRP A 228 -7.71 -2.92 4.76
CA TRP A 228 -7.27 -4.25 5.24
C TRP A 228 -5.76 -4.33 5.45
N THR A 229 -4.96 -3.56 4.71
CA THR A 229 -3.52 -3.54 4.92
C THR A 229 -3.14 -2.91 6.26
N SER A 230 -3.85 -1.85 6.66
CA SER A 230 -3.67 -1.17 7.94
C SER A 230 -4.16 -2.01 9.11
N ALA A 231 -5.08 -2.96 8.87
CA ALA A 231 -5.49 -3.93 9.87
C ALA A 231 -4.32 -4.80 10.37
N ALA A 232 -3.30 -5.02 9.54
CA ALA A 232 -2.16 -5.88 9.85
C ALA A 232 -1.43 -5.53 11.15
N TYR A 233 -1.35 -4.24 11.48
CA TYR A 233 -0.69 -3.77 12.70
C TYR A 233 -1.51 -4.09 13.96
N TRP A 234 -2.84 -4.17 13.84
CA TRP A 234 -3.72 -4.57 14.95
C TRP A 234 -3.77 -6.09 15.13
N TYR A 235 -3.64 -6.84 14.04
CA TYR A 235 -3.36 -8.28 14.10
C TYR A 235 -2.02 -8.56 14.79
N GLU A 236 -0.99 -7.77 14.49
CA GLU A 236 0.30 -7.83 15.19
C GLU A 236 0.17 -7.49 16.68
N VAL A 237 -0.56 -6.41 17.04
CA VAL A 237 -0.90 -6.10 18.44
C VAL A 237 -1.60 -7.28 19.12
N ALA A 238 -2.59 -7.89 18.46
CA ALA A 238 -3.32 -9.03 19.01
C ALA A 238 -2.42 -10.25 19.25
N ALA A 239 -1.55 -10.57 18.28
CA ALA A 239 -0.61 -11.71 18.37
C ALA A 239 0.47 -11.50 19.45
N LEU A 240 0.90 -10.26 19.67
CA LEU A 240 1.95 -9.94 20.63
C LEU A 240 1.42 -9.69 22.06
N SER A 241 0.11 -9.51 22.23
CA SER A 241 -0.51 -9.30 23.54
C SER A 241 -0.60 -10.59 24.36
N GLU A 242 -0.63 -10.47 25.69
CA GLU A 242 -0.96 -11.61 26.57
C GLU A 242 -2.45 -11.95 26.48
N LYS A 243 -3.29 -10.93 26.27
CA LYS A 243 -4.71 -11.07 25.94
C LYS A 243 -5.14 -9.94 25.02
N ALA A 244 -5.86 -10.28 23.96
CA ALA A 244 -6.45 -9.32 23.03
C ALA A 244 -7.97 -9.54 22.88
N ASP A 245 -8.70 -8.44 22.84
CA ASP A 245 -10.10 -8.32 22.43
C ASP A 245 -10.28 -6.96 21.76
N ILE A 246 -9.98 -6.91 20.46
CA ILE A 246 -9.92 -5.68 19.67
C ILE A 246 -11.02 -5.71 18.62
N PHE A 247 -11.97 -4.78 18.70
CA PHE A 247 -12.97 -4.58 17.66
C PHE A 247 -12.45 -3.59 16.60
N ILE A 248 -12.67 -3.92 15.32
CA ILE A 248 -12.25 -3.12 14.17
C ILE A 248 -13.44 -2.95 13.23
N PRO A 249 -14.08 -1.78 13.19
CA PRO A 249 -15.23 -1.54 12.33
C PRO A 249 -14.83 -1.35 10.85
N GLY A 250 -15.79 -1.63 9.95
CA GLY A 250 -15.67 -1.40 8.51
C GLY A 250 -14.77 -2.39 7.75
N LEU A 251 -14.34 -3.47 8.41
CA LEU A 251 -13.72 -4.63 7.76
C LEU A 251 -14.71 -5.78 7.66
N TYR A 252 -14.81 -6.40 6.49
CA TYR A 252 -15.79 -7.42 6.19
C TYR A 252 -15.13 -8.70 5.65
N GLU A 253 -15.74 -9.85 5.93
CA GLU A 253 -15.29 -11.16 5.45
C GLU A 253 -15.19 -11.21 3.92
N HIS A 254 -16.20 -10.67 3.24
CA HIS A 254 -16.26 -10.52 1.80
C HIS A 254 -15.81 -9.11 1.40
N SER A 255 -14.51 -8.93 1.26
CA SER A 255 -13.87 -7.69 0.80
C SER A 255 -13.19 -7.89 -0.55
N ILE A 256 -13.21 -6.86 -1.38
CA ILE A 256 -12.43 -6.80 -2.63
C ILE A 256 -10.92 -6.64 -2.39
N GLN A 257 -10.51 -6.36 -1.15
CA GLN A 257 -9.10 -6.21 -0.78
C GLN A 257 -8.49 -7.58 -0.52
N GLY A 258 -7.51 -7.96 -1.36
CA GLY A 258 -6.78 -9.23 -1.21
C GLY A 258 -6.08 -9.42 0.13
N ASP A 259 -5.73 -8.30 0.78
CA ASP A 259 -5.07 -8.28 2.09
C ASP A 259 -5.96 -8.86 3.21
N ARG A 260 -7.24 -9.17 2.96
CA ARG A 260 -8.10 -9.95 3.89
C ARG A 260 -7.55 -11.33 4.23
N VAL A 261 -6.65 -11.88 3.42
CA VAL A 261 -5.89 -13.12 3.71
C VAL A 261 -5.12 -13.04 5.04
N LEU A 262 -4.89 -11.82 5.53
CA LEU A 262 -4.36 -11.54 6.85
C LEU A 262 -5.03 -12.34 7.98
N ALA A 263 -6.36 -12.52 7.93
CA ALA A 263 -7.09 -13.29 8.94
C ALA A 263 -6.60 -14.75 9.02
N GLU A 264 -6.35 -15.38 7.87
CA GLU A 264 -5.83 -16.74 7.76
C GLU A 264 -4.36 -16.82 8.19
N MET A 265 -3.55 -15.84 7.78
CA MET A 265 -2.13 -15.78 8.16
C MET A 265 -1.96 -15.72 9.67
N TYR A 266 -2.69 -14.84 10.34
CA TYR A 266 -2.56 -14.63 11.78
C TYR A 266 -3.28 -15.67 12.64
N ALA A 267 -4.17 -16.49 12.07
CA ALA A 267 -4.65 -17.71 12.74
C ALA A 267 -3.48 -18.63 13.12
N SER A 268 -2.47 -18.76 12.25
CA SER A 268 -1.25 -19.52 12.55
C SER A 268 -0.35 -18.85 13.60
N LEU A 269 -0.54 -17.55 13.84
CA LEU A 269 0.20 -16.73 14.80
C LEU A 269 -0.59 -16.45 16.09
N GLY A 270 -1.67 -17.20 16.33
CA GLY A 270 -2.42 -17.14 17.58
C GLY A 270 -3.45 -16.02 17.64
N VAL A 271 -4.02 -15.60 16.52
CA VAL A 271 -5.14 -14.64 16.48
C VAL A 271 -6.38 -15.29 15.88
N LYS A 272 -7.49 -15.26 16.61
CA LYS A 272 -8.80 -15.65 16.12
C LYS A 272 -9.54 -14.41 15.62
N THR A 273 -10.00 -14.44 14.38
CA THR A 273 -10.89 -13.42 13.80
C THR A 273 -12.34 -13.86 13.92
N LEU A 274 -13.19 -13.00 14.47
CA LEU A 274 -14.64 -13.16 14.47
C LEU A 274 -15.27 -12.05 13.63
N TYR A 275 -16.04 -12.40 12.62
CA TYR A 275 -16.78 -11.41 11.82
C TYR A 275 -18.08 -11.03 12.52
N GLU A 276 -18.34 -9.73 12.62
CA GLU A 276 -19.54 -9.13 13.21
C GLU A 276 -20.22 -8.23 12.16
N THR A 277 -21.45 -7.77 12.42
CA THR A 277 -22.27 -7.05 11.42
C THR A 277 -21.58 -5.81 10.83
N ASN A 278 -20.78 -5.09 11.63
CA ASN A 278 -20.17 -3.81 11.24
C ASN A 278 -18.64 -3.83 11.29
N GLY A 279 -18.02 -5.00 11.32
CA GLY A 279 -16.58 -5.11 11.49
C GLY A 279 -16.12 -6.51 11.83
N LEU A 280 -14.91 -6.60 12.39
CA LEU A 280 -14.38 -7.85 12.93
C LEU A 280 -13.83 -7.64 14.33
N ARG A 281 -13.72 -8.72 15.09
CA ARG A 281 -13.12 -8.77 16.41
C ARG A 281 -11.91 -9.71 16.40
N LEU A 282 -10.80 -9.24 16.93
CA LEU A 282 -9.57 -9.99 17.09
C LEU A 282 -9.46 -10.48 18.53
N LEU A 283 -9.32 -11.80 18.68
CA LEU A 283 -9.08 -12.44 19.96
C LEU A 283 -7.72 -13.13 19.96
N SER A 284 -6.91 -12.93 20.99
CA SER A 284 -5.70 -13.72 21.18
C SER A 284 -6.06 -15.17 21.52
N MET A 285 -5.36 -16.14 20.92
CA MET A 285 -5.46 -17.57 21.21
C MET A 285 -4.08 -18.20 21.30
N GLU A 286 -3.99 -19.41 21.85
CA GLU A 286 -2.73 -20.15 21.84
C GLU A 286 -2.31 -20.48 20.40
N MET A 287 -1.04 -20.29 20.09
CA MET A 287 -0.49 -20.65 18.77
C MET A 287 -0.52 -22.16 18.56
N ALA A 288 -1.15 -22.59 17.47
CA ALA A 288 -1.22 -24.00 17.09
C ALA A 288 0.13 -24.59 16.62
N THR A 289 1.01 -23.78 16.04
CA THR A 289 2.32 -24.22 15.50
C THR A 289 3.39 -23.15 15.67
N LYS A 290 4.66 -23.59 15.78
CA LYS A 290 5.85 -22.72 15.77
C LYS A 290 6.60 -22.74 14.42
N LYS A 291 6.04 -23.42 13.42
CA LYS A 291 6.54 -23.46 12.05
C LYS A 291 5.46 -22.97 11.10
N CYS A 292 5.75 -21.90 10.38
CA CYS A 292 4.83 -21.29 9.42
C CYS A 292 5.51 -21.09 8.06
N SER A 293 4.70 -20.96 7.02
CA SER A 293 5.16 -20.55 5.69
C SER A 293 4.17 -19.49 5.18
N PHE A 294 4.69 -18.38 4.68
CA PHE A 294 3.86 -17.29 4.16
C PHE A 294 4.35 -16.88 2.78
N ASP A 295 3.42 -16.77 1.83
CA ASP A 295 3.71 -16.24 0.50
C ASP A 295 3.14 -14.82 0.40
N PHE A 296 4.00 -13.86 0.10
CA PHE A 296 3.65 -12.44 -0.01
C PHE A 296 3.54 -11.97 -1.46
N LYS A 297 3.60 -12.88 -2.43
CA LYS A 297 3.46 -12.54 -3.86
C LYS A 297 2.20 -11.72 -4.13
N ASP A 298 1.09 -12.07 -3.50
CA ASP A 298 -0.23 -11.47 -3.72
C ASP A 298 -0.68 -10.48 -2.64
N CYS A 299 0.06 -10.37 -1.54
CA CYS A 299 -0.21 -9.45 -0.43
C CYS A 299 1.11 -8.85 0.11
N PRO A 300 1.94 -8.23 -0.74
CA PRO A 300 3.30 -7.84 -0.37
C PRO A 300 3.39 -6.79 0.72
N ASP A 301 2.33 -6.01 0.90
CA ASP A 301 2.28 -4.99 1.91
C ASP A 301 1.99 -5.54 3.32
N LEU A 302 1.65 -6.83 3.44
CA LEU A 302 1.55 -7.57 4.71
C LEU A 302 2.88 -8.17 5.18
N ALA A 303 3.91 -8.18 4.34
CA ALA A 303 5.17 -8.86 4.62
C ALA A 303 5.85 -8.34 5.90
N LEU A 304 5.97 -7.02 6.05
CA LEU A 304 6.65 -6.40 7.19
C LEU A 304 5.99 -6.77 8.54
N PRO A 305 4.68 -6.53 8.78
CA PRO A 305 4.06 -6.84 10.06
C PRO A 305 4.07 -8.35 10.37
N VAL A 306 3.93 -9.22 9.36
CA VAL A 306 3.99 -10.68 9.58
C VAL A 306 5.40 -11.14 9.94
N ILE A 307 6.43 -10.62 9.27
CA ILE A 307 7.83 -10.99 9.55
C ILE A 307 8.25 -10.46 10.93
N THR A 308 7.90 -9.21 11.29
CA THR A 308 8.18 -8.65 12.62
C THR A 308 7.48 -9.44 13.72
N THR A 309 6.20 -9.81 13.52
CA THR A 309 5.47 -10.69 14.45
C THR A 309 6.23 -12.01 14.66
N CYS A 310 6.63 -12.69 13.58
CA CYS A 310 7.37 -13.94 13.67
C CYS A 310 8.72 -13.79 14.39
N ALA A 311 9.46 -12.71 14.11
CA ALA A 311 10.74 -12.41 14.74
C ALA A 311 10.61 -12.31 16.26
N VAL A 312 9.57 -11.60 16.72
CA VAL A 312 9.35 -11.30 18.12
C VAL A 312 8.77 -12.50 18.88
N LEU A 313 7.89 -13.28 18.24
CA LEU A 313 7.37 -14.53 18.79
C LEU A 313 8.42 -15.65 18.80
N GLY A 314 9.51 -15.53 18.04
CA GLY A 314 10.50 -16.60 17.91
C GLY A 314 9.99 -17.75 17.03
N THR A 315 9.06 -17.45 16.13
CA THR A 315 8.43 -18.42 15.23
C THR A 315 9.34 -18.67 14.05
N LYS A 316 9.67 -19.94 13.81
CA LYS A 316 10.46 -20.32 12.63
C LYS A 316 9.54 -20.24 11.41
N ALA A 317 9.82 -19.33 10.50
CA ALA A 317 9.00 -19.16 9.31
C ALA A 317 9.86 -19.05 8.04
N VAL A 318 9.28 -19.52 6.94
CA VAL A 318 9.78 -19.29 5.59
C VAL A 318 8.84 -18.30 4.91
N PHE A 319 9.40 -17.28 4.28
CA PHE A 319 8.65 -16.25 3.58
C PHE A 319 9.05 -16.25 2.11
N THR A 320 8.08 -16.27 1.20
CA THR A 320 8.30 -16.25 -0.26
C THR A 320 7.63 -15.04 -0.89
N GLY A 321 7.91 -14.73 -2.17
CA GLY A 321 7.26 -13.63 -2.89
C GLY A 321 7.75 -12.24 -2.48
N ILE A 322 8.97 -12.12 -1.94
CA ILE A 322 9.51 -10.89 -1.32
C ILE A 322 10.45 -10.08 -2.23
N SER A 323 10.84 -10.61 -3.39
CA SER A 323 11.90 -10.04 -4.25
C SER A 323 11.64 -8.60 -4.69
N HIS A 324 10.38 -8.24 -4.91
CA HIS A 324 9.97 -6.92 -5.39
C HIS A 324 9.85 -5.87 -4.26
N LEU A 325 9.95 -6.27 -2.98
CA LEU A 325 9.88 -5.36 -1.83
C LEU A 325 11.05 -4.36 -1.78
N LYS A 326 12.19 -4.66 -2.43
CA LYS A 326 13.34 -3.76 -2.51
C LYS A 326 13.09 -2.48 -3.33
N TYR A 327 12.07 -2.49 -4.19
CA TYR A 327 11.70 -1.38 -5.08
C TYR A 327 10.54 -0.52 -4.53
N LYS A 328 10.16 -0.75 -3.27
CA LYS A 328 9.11 -0.01 -2.57
C LYS A 328 9.67 1.30 -2.00
N GLU A 329 9.00 1.89 -1.01
CA GLU A 329 9.38 3.15 -0.37
C GLU A 329 10.82 3.14 0.14
N SER A 330 11.26 2.01 0.69
CA SER A 330 12.64 1.71 1.09
C SER A 330 13.11 0.40 0.45
N ASN A 331 14.36 -0.01 0.69
CA ASN A 331 14.72 -1.42 0.52
C ASN A 331 14.21 -2.21 1.74
N ARG A 332 12.91 -2.52 1.74
CA ARG A 332 12.19 -3.03 2.92
C ARG A 332 12.85 -4.23 3.59
N MET A 333 13.40 -5.18 2.83
CA MET A 333 14.01 -6.39 3.39
C MET A 333 15.38 -6.09 4.04
N GLU A 334 16.18 -5.24 3.41
CA GLU A 334 17.46 -4.79 3.97
C GLU A 334 17.24 -3.97 5.25
N SER A 335 16.38 -2.95 5.19
CA SER A 335 16.01 -2.12 6.33
C SER A 335 15.45 -2.98 7.48
N LEU A 336 14.51 -3.88 7.19
CA LEU A 336 13.96 -4.78 8.20
C LEU A 336 15.05 -5.66 8.83
N GLY A 337 15.97 -6.20 8.02
CA GLY A 337 17.08 -7.02 8.50
C GLY A 337 17.95 -6.26 9.52
N ILE A 338 18.40 -5.05 9.19
CA ILE A 338 19.21 -4.19 10.07
C ILE A 338 18.48 -3.93 11.40
N GLU A 339 17.20 -3.61 11.33
CA GLU A 339 16.40 -3.28 12.51
C GLU A 339 16.16 -4.50 13.40
N LEU A 340 15.95 -5.69 12.82
CA LEU A 340 15.77 -6.94 13.56
C LEU A 340 17.04 -7.42 14.27
N GLU A 341 18.23 -7.06 13.79
CA GLU A 341 19.48 -7.39 14.48
C GLU A 341 19.58 -6.77 15.87
N LYS A 342 18.93 -5.61 16.09
CA LYS A 342 18.88 -4.92 17.39
C LYS A 342 18.23 -5.78 18.49
N ILE A 343 17.39 -6.74 18.12
CA ILE A 343 16.74 -7.70 19.03
C ILE A 343 17.33 -9.13 18.94
N GLY A 344 18.45 -9.30 18.24
CA GLY A 344 19.13 -10.58 18.09
C GLY A 344 18.45 -11.53 17.10
N VAL A 345 17.75 -11.00 16.09
CA VAL A 345 17.14 -11.79 15.02
C VAL A 345 17.82 -11.45 13.70
N HIS A 346 18.32 -12.47 13.00
CA HIS A 346 18.92 -12.29 11.67
C HIS A 346 17.97 -12.77 10.59
N LEU A 347 17.74 -11.91 9.60
CA LEU A 347 16.95 -12.17 8.41
C LEU A 347 17.86 -12.67 7.28
N HIS A 348 17.71 -13.93 6.91
CA HIS A 348 18.47 -14.55 5.82
C HIS A 348 17.64 -14.52 4.55
N GLN A 349 17.97 -13.62 3.62
CA GLN A 349 17.34 -13.55 2.31
C GLN A 349 18.18 -14.29 1.25
N LYS A 350 17.52 -15.13 0.47
CA LYS A 350 18.06 -15.76 -0.73
C LYS A 350 17.04 -15.65 -1.85
N GLU A 351 17.35 -14.85 -2.87
CA GLU A 351 16.46 -14.60 -4.02
C GLU A 351 15.08 -14.09 -3.56
N ASP A 352 14.02 -14.87 -3.85
CA ASP A 352 12.63 -14.55 -3.54
C ASP A 352 12.15 -15.17 -2.21
N THR A 353 13.05 -15.77 -1.44
CA THR A 353 12.76 -16.41 -0.16
C THR A 353 13.55 -15.78 0.96
N CYS A 354 12.97 -15.65 2.16
CA CYS A 354 13.73 -15.38 3.37
C CYS A 354 13.30 -16.25 4.56
N SER A 355 14.18 -16.30 5.56
CA SER A 355 13.95 -17.02 6.81
C SER A 355 14.59 -16.28 7.98
N LEU A 356 14.16 -16.62 9.19
CA LEU A 356 14.69 -16.02 10.42
C LEU A 356 15.59 -17.01 11.17
N SER A 357 16.68 -16.49 11.70
CA SER A 357 17.49 -17.18 12.71
C SER A 357 17.54 -16.34 13.99
N PHE A 358 17.56 -17.02 15.12
CA PHE A 358 17.46 -16.39 16.43
C PHE A 358 18.78 -16.57 17.16
N ALA A 359 19.50 -15.47 17.38
CA ALA A 359 20.64 -15.45 18.28
C ALA A 359 20.15 -15.35 19.74
N LYS A 360 21.09 -15.19 20.69
CA LYS A 360 20.72 -14.89 22.08
C LYS A 360 19.96 -13.55 22.09
N ARG A 361 18.68 -13.57 22.48
CA ARG A 361 17.83 -12.38 22.49
C ARG A 361 18.48 -11.27 23.31
N SER A 362 18.57 -10.10 22.68
CA SER A 362 18.85 -8.84 23.34
C SER A 362 17.53 -8.30 23.89
N ASN A 363 17.48 -7.96 25.17
CA ASN A 363 16.34 -7.30 25.81
C ASN A 363 16.79 -5.93 26.34
N PRO A 364 17.07 -4.97 25.47
CA PRO A 364 17.50 -3.66 25.92
C PRO A 364 16.31 -2.90 26.51
N ASP A 365 16.58 -2.03 27.49
CA ASP A 365 15.54 -1.21 28.12
C ASP A 365 14.90 -0.22 27.12
N LEU A 366 15.67 0.23 26.12
CA LEU A 366 15.24 1.09 25.04
C LEU A 366 15.66 0.50 23.68
N LEU A 367 14.68 0.28 22.81
CA LEU A 367 14.89 -0.01 21.39
C LEU A 367 14.59 1.22 20.55
N VAL A 368 15.51 1.61 19.68
CA VAL A 368 15.32 2.72 18.74
C VAL A 368 15.30 2.17 17.32
N PHE A 369 14.20 2.39 16.61
CA PHE A 369 14.02 1.96 15.23
C PHE A 369 14.08 3.15 14.26
N ASP A 370 14.82 2.95 13.17
CA ASP A 370 14.84 3.84 12.03
C ASP A 370 13.74 3.42 11.03
N THR A 371 13.04 4.39 10.42
CA THR A 371 11.91 4.09 9.54
C THR A 371 12.28 4.10 8.07
N TYR A 372 13.44 4.66 7.71
CA TYR A 372 13.90 4.79 6.32
C TYR A 372 12.85 5.48 5.42
N HIS A 373 12.07 6.40 6.00
CA HIS A 373 10.91 7.06 5.37
C HIS A 373 9.81 6.09 4.86
N ASP A 374 9.70 4.90 5.47
CA ASP A 374 8.70 3.88 5.16
C ASP A 374 7.70 3.72 6.33
N HIS A 375 6.48 4.20 6.08
CA HIS A 375 5.33 4.07 6.97
C HIS A 375 5.09 2.65 7.49
N ARG A 376 5.34 1.63 6.68
CA ARG A 376 5.08 0.25 7.07
C ARG A 376 6.09 -0.25 8.08
N LEU A 377 7.37 0.15 7.97
CA LEU A 377 8.38 -0.18 8.98
C LEU A 377 8.03 0.46 10.32
N ALA A 378 7.68 1.76 10.31
CA ALA A 378 7.27 2.48 11.52
C ALA A 378 6.12 1.77 12.26
N MET A 379 5.08 1.39 11.54
CA MET A 379 3.89 0.75 12.11
C MET A 379 4.14 -0.72 12.49
N SER A 380 5.03 -1.45 11.80
CA SER A 380 5.40 -2.82 12.18
C SER A 380 6.31 -2.90 13.40
N PHE A 381 7.07 -1.86 13.72
CA PHE A 381 7.91 -1.84 14.92
C PHE A 381 7.17 -1.34 16.17
N ALA A 382 6.07 -0.58 16.02
CA ALA A 382 5.35 -0.03 17.16
C ALA A 382 4.75 -1.11 18.11
N PRO A 383 4.10 -2.19 17.61
CA PRO A 383 3.51 -3.23 18.47
C PRO A 383 4.53 -4.01 19.31
N LEU A 384 5.82 -3.97 18.97
CA LEU A 384 6.87 -4.66 19.72
C LEU A 384 6.96 -4.19 21.17
N VAL A 385 6.40 -3.02 21.53
CA VAL A 385 6.37 -2.50 22.89
C VAL A 385 5.62 -3.43 23.86
N LEU A 386 4.81 -4.36 23.34
CA LEU A 386 4.21 -5.45 24.11
C LEU A 386 5.24 -6.45 24.66
N LYS A 387 6.42 -6.54 24.04
CA LYS A 387 7.50 -7.47 24.42
C LYS A 387 8.76 -6.77 24.92
N PHE A 388 8.91 -5.46 24.67
CA PHE A 388 10.07 -4.67 25.10
C PHE A 388 9.64 -3.47 25.94
N PRO A 389 10.37 -3.09 27.01
CA PRO A 389 9.93 -2.07 27.96
C PRO A 389 9.66 -0.70 27.33
N THR A 390 10.48 -0.30 26.36
CA THR A 390 10.34 0.99 25.68
C THR A 390 10.82 0.88 24.24
N ILE A 391 10.01 1.43 23.34
CA ILE A 391 10.34 1.54 21.92
C ILE A 391 10.32 3.01 21.52
N GLN A 392 11.24 3.38 20.65
CA GLN A 392 11.31 4.69 20.04
C GLN A 392 11.36 4.52 18.53
N ILE A 393 10.43 5.17 17.83
CA ILE A 393 10.33 5.18 16.37
C ILE A 393 10.73 6.59 15.89
N LYS A 394 11.77 6.68 15.07
CA LYS A 394 12.16 7.96 14.43
C LYS A 394 11.22 8.31 13.28
N ASP A 395 11.19 9.58 12.86
CA ASP A 395 10.38 10.10 11.75
C ASP A 395 8.93 9.61 11.83
N ALA A 396 8.30 9.73 13.00
CA ALA A 396 6.99 9.14 13.29
C ALA A 396 5.87 9.66 12.37
N GLU A 397 6.04 10.83 11.77
CA GLU A 397 5.12 11.43 10.80
C GLU A 397 4.96 10.57 9.52
N VAL A 398 5.91 9.68 9.21
CA VAL A 398 5.87 8.86 7.99
C VAL A 398 4.60 8.02 7.88
N VAL A 399 3.95 7.68 9.00
CA VAL A 399 2.69 6.91 9.01
C VAL A 399 1.54 7.63 8.28
N ALA A 400 1.58 8.97 8.16
CA ALA A 400 0.56 9.77 7.46
C ALA A 400 0.40 9.38 5.98
N LYS A 401 1.42 8.75 5.39
CA LYS A 401 1.36 8.21 4.04
C LYS A 401 0.24 7.19 3.81
N SER A 402 -0.21 6.49 4.84
CA SER A 402 -1.34 5.55 4.72
C SER A 402 -2.31 5.56 5.91
N TYR A 403 -1.82 5.84 7.12
CA TYR A 403 -2.60 5.77 8.35
C TYR A 403 -2.26 6.94 9.30
N PRO A 404 -2.70 8.17 8.98
CA PRO A 404 -2.41 9.36 9.80
C PRO A 404 -2.81 9.23 11.27
N GLY A 405 -3.90 8.51 11.56
CA GLY A 405 -4.41 8.30 12.91
C GLY A 405 -3.69 7.22 13.73
N PHE A 406 -2.68 6.52 13.19
CA PHE A 406 -2.10 5.33 13.81
C PHE A 406 -1.68 5.53 15.27
N TRP A 407 -0.93 6.61 15.55
CA TRP A 407 -0.46 6.92 16.90
C TRP A 407 -1.60 7.27 17.88
N THR A 408 -2.70 7.82 17.37
CA THR A 408 -3.90 8.09 18.18
C THR A 408 -4.64 6.81 18.50
N GLU A 409 -4.82 5.92 17.52
CA GLU A 409 -5.52 4.66 17.71
C GLU A 409 -4.76 3.71 18.65
N ILE A 410 -3.42 3.67 18.57
CA ILE A 410 -2.65 2.77 19.44
C ILE A 410 -2.74 3.23 20.90
N ASN A 411 -2.83 4.54 21.13
CA ASN A 411 -3.04 5.10 22.46
C ASN A 411 -4.38 4.64 23.08
N LYS A 412 -5.45 4.54 22.28
CA LYS A 412 -6.77 4.07 22.75
C LYS A 412 -6.74 2.67 23.34
N LEU A 413 -5.80 1.82 22.90
CA LEU A 413 -5.61 0.46 23.45
C LEU A 413 -4.74 0.43 24.72
N GLY A 414 -4.42 1.58 25.32
CA GLY A 414 -3.71 1.69 26.60
C GLY A 414 -2.18 1.81 26.48
N PHE A 415 -1.68 2.06 25.27
CA PHE A 415 -0.26 2.29 25.00
C PHE A 415 0.07 3.77 25.24
N ALA A 416 1.09 4.06 26.05
CA ALA A 416 1.49 5.44 26.30
C ALA A 416 2.40 5.94 25.17
N VAL A 417 1.91 6.94 24.43
CA VAL A 417 2.57 7.55 23.27
C VAL A 417 3.09 8.93 23.64
N PHE A 418 4.40 9.12 23.61
CA PHE A 418 5.05 10.41 23.84
C PHE A 418 5.69 10.90 22.55
N THR A 419 5.29 12.09 22.10
CA THR A 419 5.86 12.72 20.92
C THR A 419 6.94 13.70 21.33
N GLU A 420 8.13 13.58 20.74
CA GLU A 420 9.20 14.56 20.82
C GLU A 420 9.45 15.17 19.45
N THR A 421 9.37 16.51 19.36
CA THR A 421 9.67 17.23 18.12
C THR A 421 11.03 17.89 18.26
N LYS A 422 11.98 17.52 17.40
CA LYS A 422 13.28 18.22 17.30
C LYS A 422 13.29 19.10 16.05
N THR A 423 13.63 20.37 16.23
CA THR A 423 13.92 21.30 15.13
C THR A 423 15.30 20.96 14.57
N VAL A 424 15.38 20.54 13.30
CA VAL A 424 16.66 20.21 12.63
C VAL A 424 17.34 21.47 12.11
#